data_AF-Q2RYQ6-F1
#
_entry.id   AF-Q2RYQ6-F1
#
_cell.length_a   1.000
_cell.length_b   1.000
_cell.length_c   1.000
_cell.angle_alpha   90.00
_cell.angle_beta   90.00
_cell.angle_gamma   90.00
#
_symmetry.space_group_name_H-M   'P 1'
#
loop_
_entity.id
_entity.type
_entity.pdbx_description
1 polymer ?
#
loop_
_entity_poly.entity_id
_entity_poly.type
_entity_poly.pdbx_seq_one_letter_code
_entity_poly.pdbx_strand_id
1 'polypeptide(L)'
;MTATNDETPTDDRKGFSLKTLPDEVSGRAREIWLAGLGALERLEQEGDKVFETLVERGRNYEDARRDQIEKATETVREQQETLTEDVTQRLDDATQSVEQAVSDTLSGTLGQLGLASRSEVRNLSRRVGELSKKLDALSEMLNAQQTAVEPRVFHVAPSDDGWSITVEGEEAPVGTHDTKKEAVSTARATAKEQAPSQLVVHKQDRSVQESFSYEADEA
;
A
#
# COMPACT_ATOMS: atom_id res chain seq x y z
N MET A 1 34.61 -32.11 -14.31
CA MET A 1 33.55 -32.85 -13.60
C MET A 1 33.61 -32.42 -12.14
N THR A 2 32.97 -31.31 -11.77
CA THR A 2 31.60 -31.19 -11.20
C THR A 2 31.50 -31.72 -9.76
N ALA A 3 31.48 -30.81 -8.78
CA ALA A 3 30.31 -30.57 -7.94
C ALA A 3 30.59 -29.36 -7.04
N THR A 4 29.72 -28.34 -7.18
CA THR A 4 29.59 -27.24 -6.23
C THR A 4 28.98 -27.80 -4.94
N ASN A 5 29.39 -27.31 -3.77
CA ASN A 5 28.53 -27.33 -2.58
C ASN A 5 28.67 -25.99 -1.89
N ASP A 6 27.57 -25.25 -1.97
CA ASP A 6 27.29 -23.97 -1.35
C ASP A 6 26.71 -24.29 0.04
N GLU A 7 27.43 -23.97 1.12
CA GLU A 7 26.90 -24.06 2.47
C GLU A 7 26.64 -22.64 2.99
N THR A 8 25.36 -22.33 3.08
CA THR A 8 24.79 -21.10 3.62
C THR A 8 25.04 -20.99 5.13
N PRO A 9 25.24 -19.78 5.70
CA PRO A 9 25.33 -19.59 7.14
C PRO A 9 23.94 -19.78 7.77
N THR A 10 23.80 -20.78 8.64
CA THR A 10 22.57 -21.06 9.38
C THR A 10 22.28 -19.96 10.40
N ASP A 11 21.13 -19.31 10.20
CA ASP A 11 20.47 -18.35 11.09
C ASP A 11 20.10 -18.97 12.45
N ASP A 12 20.69 -18.43 13.52
CA ASP A 12 20.46 -18.78 14.93
C ASP A 12 19.04 -18.38 15.37
N ARG A 13 18.04 -19.20 15.01
CA ARG A 13 16.70 -19.11 15.60
C ARG A 13 16.72 -19.61 17.05
N LYS A 14 16.94 -18.69 17.98
CA LYS A 14 16.72 -18.88 19.42
C LYS A 14 15.28 -19.34 19.67
N GLY A 15 15.13 -20.63 19.96
CA GLY A 15 13.88 -21.21 20.43
C GLY A 15 13.47 -20.59 21.77
N PHE A 16 12.20 -20.20 21.88
CA PHE A 16 11.56 -19.74 23.11
C PHE A 16 11.69 -20.83 24.19
N SER A 17 12.64 -20.67 25.11
CA SER A 17 12.82 -21.58 26.24
C SER A 17 11.75 -21.32 27.30
N LEU A 18 10.76 -22.20 27.38
CA LEU A 18 9.72 -22.28 28.43
C LEU A 18 10.27 -22.51 29.86
N LYS A 19 11.59 -22.55 30.03
CA LYS A 19 12.30 -22.81 31.29
C LYS A 19 12.40 -21.61 32.23
N THR A 20 11.93 -20.43 31.83
CA THR A 20 12.07 -19.18 32.60
C THR A 20 10.76 -18.66 33.18
N LEU A 21 9.66 -19.43 33.12
CA LEU A 21 8.45 -19.09 33.87
C LEU A 21 8.66 -19.47 35.35
N PRO A 22 8.30 -18.61 36.33
CA PRO A 22 8.39 -18.94 37.74
C PRO A 22 7.69 -20.29 37.99
N ASP A 23 8.36 -21.22 38.69
CA ASP A 23 7.84 -22.59 38.93
C ASP A 23 6.41 -22.59 39.48
N GLU A 24 6.04 -21.55 40.23
CA GLU A 24 4.72 -21.36 40.82
C GLU A 24 3.62 -21.02 39.79
N VAL A 25 3.96 -20.33 38.69
CA VAL A 25 3.04 -20.05 37.57
C VAL A 25 2.86 -21.31 36.71
N SER A 26 3.93 -22.07 36.49
CA SER A 26 3.88 -23.35 35.77
C SER A 26 3.11 -24.42 36.57
N GLY A 27 3.20 -24.37 37.91
CA GLY A 27 2.45 -25.25 38.82
C GLY A 27 0.95 -25.00 38.76
N ARG A 28 0.51 -23.75 38.95
CA ARG A 28 -0.93 -23.39 38.91
C ARG A 28 -1.57 -23.60 37.54
N ALA A 29 -0.85 -23.31 36.47
CA ALA A 29 -1.33 -23.59 35.11
C ALA A 29 -1.53 -25.10 34.87
N ARG A 30 -0.64 -25.93 35.42
CA ARG A 30 -0.76 -27.40 35.36
C ARG A 30 -1.93 -27.90 36.20
N GLU A 31 -2.15 -27.36 37.40
CA GLU A 31 -3.29 -27.71 38.24
C GLU A 31 -4.62 -27.37 37.59
N ILE A 32 -4.74 -26.18 36.99
CA ILE A 32 -5.94 -25.77 36.24
C ILE A 32 -6.17 -26.71 35.05
N TRP A 33 -5.10 -27.07 34.33
CA TRP A 33 -5.20 -28.00 33.20
C TRP A 33 -5.63 -29.40 33.64
N LEU A 34 -5.07 -29.93 34.72
CA LEU A 34 -5.45 -31.24 35.27
C LEU A 34 -6.88 -31.23 35.84
N ALA A 35 -7.31 -30.13 36.46
CA ALA A 35 -8.70 -29.96 36.91
C ALA A 35 -9.67 -29.92 35.72
N GLY A 36 -9.29 -29.27 34.61
CA GLY A 36 -10.04 -29.28 33.36
C GLY A 36 -10.16 -30.68 32.76
N LEU A 37 -9.06 -31.46 32.76
CA LEU A 37 -9.07 -32.85 32.30
C LEU A 37 -9.90 -33.77 33.21
N GLY A 38 -9.85 -33.59 34.54
CA GLY A 38 -10.67 -34.35 35.48
C GLY A 38 -12.16 -34.02 35.39
N ALA A 39 -12.51 -32.76 35.08
CA ALA A 39 -13.89 -32.37 34.81
C ALA A 39 -14.44 -33.01 33.51
N LEU A 40 -13.58 -33.19 32.50
CA LEU A 40 -13.92 -33.90 31.26
C LEU A 40 -14.09 -35.40 31.49
N GLU A 41 -13.20 -36.04 32.25
CA GLU A 41 -13.34 -37.46 32.64
C GLU A 41 -14.67 -37.70 33.40
N ARG A 42 -15.07 -36.76 34.26
CA ARG A 42 -16.32 -36.87 35.02
C ARG A 42 -17.58 -36.81 34.15
N LEU A 43 -17.52 -36.10 33.01
CA LEU A 43 -18.60 -36.10 32.01
C LEU A 43 -18.75 -37.47 31.33
N GLU A 44 -17.65 -38.22 31.15
CA GLU A 44 -17.70 -39.57 30.56
C GLU A 44 -18.23 -40.62 31.55
N GLN A 45 -17.98 -40.48 32.86
CA GLN A 45 -18.37 -41.48 33.85
C GLN A 45 -19.76 -41.26 34.46
N GLU A 46 -20.24 -40.02 34.58
CA GLU A 46 -21.48 -39.67 35.30
C GLU A 46 -22.41 -38.72 34.51
N GLY A 47 -22.22 -38.63 33.18
CA GLY A 47 -22.83 -37.62 32.30
C GLY A 47 -24.33 -37.35 32.52
N ASP A 48 -25.14 -38.40 32.66
CA ASP A 48 -26.60 -38.26 32.83
C ASP A 48 -26.96 -37.59 34.17
N LYS A 49 -26.30 -37.95 35.27
CA LYS A 49 -26.57 -37.39 36.60
C LYS A 49 -26.10 -35.94 36.73
N VAL A 50 -24.96 -35.62 36.12
CA VAL A 50 -24.45 -34.25 36.07
C VAL A 50 -25.37 -33.38 35.21
N PHE A 51 -25.85 -33.89 34.08
CA PHE A 51 -26.84 -33.22 33.26
C PHE A 51 -28.15 -33.00 34.03
N GLU A 52 -28.71 -34.02 34.67
CA GLU A 52 -29.91 -33.89 35.51
C GLU A 52 -29.74 -32.85 36.61
N THR A 53 -28.60 -32.86 37.31
CA THR A 53 -28.28 -31.88 38.36
C THR A 53 -28.16 -30.45 37.81
N LEU A 54 -27.55 -30.29 36.63
CA LEU A 54 -27.44 -28.99 35.95
C LEU A 54 -28.80 -28.51 35.45
N VAL A 55 -29.64 -29.41 34.93
CA VAL A 55 -31.01 -29.11 34.50
C VAL A 55 -31.88 -28.71 35.69
N GLU A 56 -31.82 -29.43 36.81
CA GLU A 56 -32.56 -29.11 38.01
C GLU A 56 -32.10 -27.78 38.62
N ARG A 57 -30.79 -27.52 38.64
CA ARG A 57 -30.25 -26.21 39.04
C ARG A 57 -30.69 -25.11 38.08
N GLY A 58 -30.76 -25.39 36.78
CA GLY A 58 -31.25 -24.48 35.75
C GLY A 58 -32.72 -24.13 35.94
N ARG A 59 -33.57 -25.13 36.21
CA ARG A 59 -34.99 -24.93 36.53
C ARG A 59 -35.17 -24.07 37.78
N ASN A 60 -34.50 -24.42 38.87
CA ASN A 60 -34.54 -23.63 40.11
C ASN A 60 -34.07 -22.18 39.90
N TYR A 61 -33.10 -21.96 39.01
CA TYR A 61 -32.61 -20.64 38.67
C TYR A 61 -33.58 -19.87 37.76
N GLU A 62 -34.20 -20.53 36.79
CA GLU A 62 -35.25 -19.93 35.95
C GLU A 62 -36.44 -19.53 36.80
N ASP A 63 -36.92 -20.41 37.69
CA ASP A 63 -38.07 -20.14 38.57
C ASP A 63 -37.76 -18.98 39.52
N ALA A 64 -36.59 -18.99 40.18
CA ALA A 64 -36.18 -17.89 41.05
C ALA A 64 -36.01 -16.56 40.29
N ARG A 65 -35.63 -16.61 39.01
CA ARG A 65 -35.52 -15.41 38.16
C ARG A 65 -36.89 -14.96 37.65
N ARG A 66 -37.78 -15.88 37.27
CA ARG A 66 -39.17 -15.58 36.88
C ARG A 66 -39.90 -14.87 38.01
N ASP A 67 -39.79 -15.36 39.25
CA ASP A 67 -40.39 -14.72 40.43
C ASP A 67 -39.84 -13.31 40.66
N GLN A 68 -38.55 -13.10 40.43
CA GLN A 68 -37.92 -11.78 40.53
C GLN A 68 -38.37 -10.84 39.41
N ILE A 69 -38.51 -11.36 38.18
CA ILE A 69 -38.99 -10.60 37.03
C ILE A 69 -40.47 -10.26 37.20
N GLU A 70 -41.30 -11.15 37.74
CA GLU A 70 -42.72 -10.90 38.00
C GLU A 70 -42.90 -9.81 39.06
N LYS A 71 -42.16 -9.89 40.18
CA LYS A 71 -42.11 -8.83 41.19
C LYS A 71 -41.58 -7.51 40.64
N ALA A 72 -40.53 -7.56 39.81
CA ALA A 72 -40.00 -6.38 39.13
C ALA A 72 -41.01 -5.81 38.13
N THR A 73 -41.78 -6.65 37.44
CA THR A 73 -42.81 -6.21 36.48
C THR A 73 -43.99 -5.59 37.20
N GLU A 74 -44.37 -6.09 38.38
CA GLU A 74 -45.41 -5.51 39.23
C GLU A 74 -44.99 -4.13 39.78
N THR A 75 -43.74 -4.01 40.26
CA THR A 75 -43.16 -2.71 40.68
C THR A 75 -42.90 -1.76 39.51
N VAL A 76 -42.61 -2.26 38.31
CA VAL A 76 -42.48 -1.47 37.07
C VAL A 76 -43.84 -1.01 36.58
N ARG A 77 -44.90 -1.81 36.74
CA ARG A 77 -46.27 -1.45 36.39
C ARG A 77 -46.82 -0.33 37.28
N GLU A 78 -46.41 -0.27 38.56
CA GLU A 78 -46.70 0.87 39.45
C GLU A 78 -45.86 2.13 39.12
N GLN A 79 -44.68 1.97 38.51
CA GLN A 79 -43.81 3.09 38.10
C GLN A 79 -43.99 3.51 36.62
N GLN A 80 -44.86 2.82 35.87
CA GLN A 80 -45.08 2.99 34.44
C GLN A 80 -45.71 4.34 34.06
N GLU A 81 -46.28 5.07 35.02
CA GLU A 81 -46.79 6.43 34.75
C GLU A 81 -45.68 7.50 34.69
N THR A 82 -44.42 7.19 35.05
CA THR A 82 -43.33 8.21 35.11
C THR A 82 -42.00 7.85 34.42
N LEU A 83 -41.83 6.65 33.84
CA LEU A 83 -40.51 6.16 33.36
C LEU A 83 -40.41 5.77 31.86
N THR A 84 -41.34 6.19 31.01
CA THR A 84 -41.32 5.79 29.59
C THR A 84 -40.22 6.48 28.77
N GLU A 85 -39.74 7.66 29.19
CA GLU A 85 -38.70 8.42 28.47
C GLU A 85 -37.26 8.02 28.86
N ASP A 86 -37.04 7.63 30.11
CA ASP A 86 -35.70 7.45 30.70
C ASP A 86 -35.05 6.08 30.42
N VAL A 87 -35.86 5.10 30.02
CA VAL A 87 -35.41 3.73 29.68
C VAL A 87 -34.93 3.67 28.23
N THR A 88 -35.69 4.27 27.30
CA THR A 88 -35.36 4.27 25.87
C THR A 88 -33.98 4.90 25.62
N GLN A 89 -33.69 6.03 26.27
CA GLN A 89 -32.42 6.72 26.09
C GLN A 89 -31.22 5.94 26.66
N ARG A 90 -31.38 5.26 27.80
CA ARG A 90 -30.31 4.42 28.37
C ARG A 90 -30.05 3.14 27.58
N LEU A 91 -31.07 2.59 26.91
CA LEU A 91 -30.89 1.44 26.01
C LEU A 91 -30.14 1.84 24.73
N ASP A 92 -30.42 3.02 24.18
CA ASP A 92 -29.71 3.52 23.00
C ASP A 92 -28.23 3.79 23.33
N ASP A 93 -27.94 4.43 24.48
CA ASP A 93 -26.57 4.72 24.92
C ASP A 93 -25.77 3.43 25.20
N ALA A 94 -26.41 2.41 25.80
CA ALA A 94 -25.78 1.12 26.06
C ALA A 94 -25.48 0.37 24.75
N THR A 95 -26.39 0.43 23.77
CA THR A 95 -26.20 -0.21 22.47
C THR A 95 -25.07 0.46 21.69
N GLN A 96 -25.02 1.79 21.69
CA GLN A 96 -23.95 2.55 21.04
C GLN A 96 -22.58 2.27 21.70
N SER A 97 -22.52 2.14 23.02
CA SER A 97 -21.29 1.81 23.75
C SER A 97 -20.78 0.41 23.43
N VAL A 98 -21.67 -0.57 23.27
CA VAL A 98 -21.32 -1.93 22.85
C VAL A 98 -20.81 -1.93 21.41
N GLU A 99 -21.46 -1.21 20.50
CA GLU A 99 -21.03 -1.11 19.10
C GLU A 99 -19.64 -0.48 18.99
N GLN A 100 -19.37 0.56 19.78
CA GLN A 100 -18.06 1.22 19.82
C GLN A 100 -16.96 0.29 20.37
N ALA A 101 -17.20 -0.40 21.50
CA ALA A 101 -16.24 -1.33 22.09
C ALA A 101 -15.91 -2.52 21.17
N VAL A 102 -16.91 -3.03 20.44
CA VAL A 102 -16.72 -4.09 19.43
C VAL A 102 -15.89 -3.58 18.25
N SER A 103 -16.21 -2.39 17.73
CA SER A 103 -15.47 -1.76 16.64
C SER A 103 -13.99 -1.52 16.99
N ASP A 104 -13.72 -1.02 18.20
CA ASP A 104 -12.37 -0.75 18.69
C ASP A 104 -11.57 -2.05 18.87
N THR A 105 -12.21 -3.09 19.40
CA THR A 105 -11.60 -4.41 19.57
C THR A 105 -11.32 -5.08 18.22
N LEU A 106 -12.26 -5.01 17.28
CA LEU A 106 -12.08 -5.56 15.93
C LEU A 106 -10.97 -4.83 15.18
N SER A 107 -10.92 -3.50 15.29
CA SER A 107 -9.86 -2.69 14.66
C SER A 107 -8.48 -2.99 15.27
N GLY A 108 -8.39 -3.15 16.59
CA GLY A 108 -7.15 -3.48 17.29
C GLY A 108 -6.65 -4.91 17.04
N THR A 109 -7.55 -5.90 17.03
CA THR A 109 -7.20 -7.31 16.79
C THR A 109 -6.84 -7.58 15.33
N LEU A 110 -7.46 -6.91 14.36
CA LEU A 110 -7.07 -6.98 12.95
C LEU A 110 -5.65 -6.45 12.72
N GLY A 111 -5.30 -5.33 13.36
CA GLY A 111 -3.93 -4.79 13.33
C GLY A 111 -2.90 -5.73 13.94
N GLN A 112 -3.26 -6.45 15.02
CA GLN A 112 -2.38 -7.40 15.71
C GLN A 112 -2.26 -8.76 14.99
N LEU A 113 -3.26 -9.14 14.19
CA LEU A 113 -3.24 -10.31 13.29
C LEU A 113 -2.54 -10.03 11.95
N GLY A 114 -2.03 -8.82 11.73
CA GLY A 114 -1.31 -8.44 10.50
C GLY A 114 -2.22 -8.32 9.27
N LEU A 115 -3.54 -8.22 9.46
CA LEU A 115 -4.50 -8.06 8.39
C LEU A 115 -4.78 -6.57 8.18
N ALA A 116 -4.34 -6.04 7.04
CA ALA A 116 -4.48 -4.63 6.71
C ALA A 116 -5.96 -4.19 6.76
N SER A 117 -6.24 -3.18 7.57
CA SER A 117 -7.57 -2.60 7.69
C SER A 117 -7.96 -1.82 6.42
N ARG A 118 -9.27 -1.64 6.19
CA ARG A 118 -9.79 -0.87 5.03
C ARG A 118 -9.31 0.58 5.03
N SER A 119 -9.00 1.17 6.19
CA SER A 119 -8.45 2.52 6.31
C SER A 119 -6.98 2.57 5.92
N GLU A 120 -6.18 1.58 6.33
CA GLU A 120 -4.76 1.48 5.97
C GLU A 120 -4.55 1.29 4.47
N VAL A 121 -5.34 0.41 3.85
CA VAL A 121 -5.30 0.21 2.39
C VAL A 121 -5.62 1.50 1.63
N ARG A 122 -6.63 2.27 2.10
CA ARG A 122 -6.99 3.56 1.49
C ARG A 122 -5.91 4.61 1.70
N ASN A 123 -5.27 4.65 2.86
CA ASN A 123 -4.17 5.57 3.14
C ASN A 123 -2.95 5.25 2.25
N LEU A 124 -2.60 3.96 2.15
CA LEU A 124 -1.50 3.51 1.31
C LEU A 124 -1.77 3.81 -0.17
N SER A 125 -2.99 3.56 -0.65
CA SER A 125 -3.37 3.88 -2.03
C SER A 125 -3.24 5.38 -2.35
N ARG A 126 -3.62 6.28 -1.43
CA ARG A 126 -3.39 7.73 -1.60
C ARG A 126 -1.90 8.06 -1.68
N ARG A 127 -1.09 7.50 -0.77
CA ARG A 127 0.37 7.73 -0.77
C ARG A 127 1.03 7.24 -2.05
N VAL A 128 0.63 6.06 -2.55
CA VAL A 128 1.10 5.54 -3.84
C VAL A 128 0.70 6.48 -4.97
N GLY A 129 -0.54 6.96 -5.01
CA GLY A 129 -0.99 7.91 -6.03
C GLY A 129 -0.21 9.23 -6.01
N GLU A 130 0.10 9.77 -4.83
CA GLU A 130 0.95 10.96 -4.70
C GLU A 130 2.39 10.71 -5.14
N LEU A 131 2.94 9.53 -4.82
CA LEU A 131 4.30 9.16 -5.19
C LEU A 131 4.41 8.93 -6.70
N SER A 132 3.43 8.28 -7.32
CA SER A 132 3.35 8.13 -8.77
C SER A 132 3.34 9.49 -9.46
N LYS A 133 2.50 10.44 -9.02
CA LYS A 133 2.50 11.80 -9.58
C LYS A 133 3.84 12.51 -9.46
N LYS A 134 4.53 12.35 -8.32
CA LYS A 134 5.87 12.92 -8.12
C LYS A 134 6.90 12.26 -9.04
N LEU A 135 6.81 10.95 -9.24
CA LEU A 135 7.69 10.21 -10.14
C LEU A 135 7.45 10.60 -11.60
N ASP A 136 6.18 10.76 -12.02
CA ASP A 136 5.82 11.22 -13.35
C ASP A 136 6.39 12.62 -13.59
N ALA A 137 6.16 13.56 -12.65
CA ALA A 137 6.70 14.91 -12.75
C ALA A 137 8.24 14.93 -12.79
N LEU A 138 8.90 14.09 -11.98
CA LEU A 138 10.36 14.01 -11.98
C LEU A 138 10.90 13.37 -13.27
N SER A 139 10.18 12.40 -13.83
CA SER A 139 10.51 11.78 -15.12
C SER A 139 10.33 12.78 -16.28
N GLU A 140 9.26 13.58 -16.26
CA GLU A 140 9.07 14.68 -17.21
C GLU A 140 10.17 15.73 -17.10
N MET A 141 10.57 16.11 -15.88
CA MET A 141 11.68 17.05 -15.67
C MET A 141 13.02 16.48 -16.14
N LEU A 142 13.27 15.18 -15.95
CA LEU A 142 14.47 14.50 -16.44
C LEU A 142 14.48 14.44 -17.97
N ASN A 143 13.36 14.08 -18.59
CA ASN A 143 13.23 14.12 -20.05
C ASN A 143 13.39 15.54 -20.59
N ALA A 144 12.79 16.54 -19.96
CA ALA A 144 12.95 17.93 -20.35
C ALA A 144 14.41 18.41 -20.22
N GLN A 145 15.11 17.98 -19.16
CA GLN A 145 16.55 18.22 -19.03
C GLN A 145 17.36 17.50 -20.11
N GLN A 146 17.04 16.23 -20.41
CA GLN A 146 17.77 15.47 -21.42
C GLN A 146 17.58 16.09 -22.82
N THR A 147 16.35 16.46 -23.18
CA THR A 147 16.05 17.18 -24.42
C THR A 147 16.68 18.58 -24.46
N ALA A 148 16.86 19.23 -23.30
CA ALA A 148 17.55 20.51 -23.21
C ALA A 148 19.09 20.37 -23.28
N VAL A 149 19.63 19.18 -22.99
CA VAL A 149 21.08 18.90 -22.97
C VAL A 149 21.55 18.28 -24.29
N GLU A 150 20.72 17.52 -25.01
CA GLU A 150 21.07 16.99 -26.33
C GLU A 150 20.97 18.09 -27.40
N PRO A 151 22.08 18.45 -28.06
CA PRO A 151 22.08 19.50 -29.07
C PRO A 151 21.30 19.06 -30.30
N ARG A 152 20.41 19.92 -30.80
CA ARG A 152 19.68 19.65 -32.05
C ARG A 152 20.65 19.48 -33.21
N VAL A 153 20.60 18.36 -33.93
CA VAL A 153 21.52 18.09 -35.05
C VAL A 153 20.86 18.43 -36.38
N PHE A 154 21.40 19.42 -37.07
CA PHE A 154 21.03 19.83 -38.43
C PHE A 154 21.93 19.13 -39.45
N HIS A 155 21.34 18.51 -40.46
CA HIS A 155 22.05 17.89 -41.57
C HIS A 155 21.85 18.69 -42.85
N VAL A 156 22.95 18.96 -43.55
CA VAL A 156 22.93 19.52 -44.91
C VAL A 156 23.38 18.44 -45.87
N ALA A 157 22.43 17.90 -46.65
CA ALA A 157 22.64 16.76 -47.53
C ALA A 157 22.14 17.03 -48.96
N PRO A 158 22.72 16.36 -49.97
CA PRO A 158 22.20 16.41 -51.33
C PRO A 158 20.84 15.70 -51.42
N SER A 159 19.89 16.35 -52.08
CA SER A 159 18.53 15.88 -52.37
C SER A 159 18.28 15.88 -53.88
N ASP A 160 17.13 15.37 -54.31
CA ASP A 160 16.74 15.29 -55.72
C ASP A 160 16.65 16.69 -56.37
N ASP A 161 16.25 17.71 -55.60
CA ASP A 161 16.13 19.11 -56.02
C ASP A 161 17.21 20.02 -55.39
N GLY A 162 18.45 19.55 -55.32
CA GLY A 162 19.59 20.35 -54.85
C GLY A 162 20.09 19.96 -53.46
N TRP A 163 20.07 20.90 -52.50
CA TRP A 163 20.59 20.70 -51.14
C TRP A 163 19.49 20.92 -50.11
N SER A 164 19.21 19.93 -49.28
CA SER A 164 18.21 19.99 -48.21
C SER A 164 18.84 20.14 -46.84
N ILE A 165 18.16 20.90 -45.98
CA ILE A 165 18.47 21.04 -44.56
C ILE A 165 17.43 20.20 -43.80
N THR A 166 17.86 19.19 -43.05
CA THR A 166 16.98 18.35 -42.22
C THR A 166 17.42 18.40 -40.77
N VAL A 167 16.52 18.11 -39.84
CA VAL A 167 16.83 17.98 -38.41
C VAL A 167 16.73 16.52 -38.04
N GLU A 168 17.68 16.03 -37.25
CA GLU A 168 17.64 14.66 -36.72
C GLU A 168 16.36 14.46 -35.90
N GLY A 169 15.50 13.53 -36.35
CA GLY A 169 14.19 13.25 -35.75
C GLY A 169 12.99 13.93 -36.42
N GLU A 170 13.18 14.82 -37.40
CA GLU A 170 12.10 15.44 -38.18
C GLU A 170 12.04 14.86 -39.61
N GLU A 171 10.85 14.46 -40.05
CA GLU A 171 10.65 13.88 -41.40
C GLU A 171 10.64 14.94 -42.52
N ALA A 172 10.34 16.19 -42.19
CA ALA A 172 10.26 17.28 -43.17
C ALA A 172 11.58 18.07 -43.24
N PRO A 173 12.05 18.43 -44.44
CA PRO A 173 13.19 19.32 -44.57
C PRO A 173 12.82 20.73 -44.07
N VAL A 174 13.70 21.32 -43.27
CA VAL A 174 13.63 22.72 -42.82
C VAL A 174 13.69 23.67 -44.01
N GLY A 175 14.39 23.28 -45.07
CA GLY A 175 14.46 24.02 -46.32
C GLY A 175 15.26 23.30 -47.39
N THR A 176 15.08 23.74 -48.63
CA THR A 176 15.81 23.26 -49.82
C THR A 176 16.42 24.45 -50.54
N HIS A 177 17.64 24.30 -51.04
CA HIS A 177 18.37 25.34 -51.78
C HIS A 177 19.06 24.75 -53.01
N ASP A 178 19.24 25.58 -54.04
CA ASP A 178 19.85 25.18 -55.30
C ASP A 178 21.35 24.86 -55.16
N THR A 179 22.04 25.55 -54.23
CA THR A 179 23.48 25.41 -54.04
C THR A 179 23.86 25.02 -52.63
N LYS A 180 24.94 24.23 -52.51
CA LYS A 180 25.52 23.85 -51.21
C LYS A 180 25.86 25.05 -50.34
N LYS A 181 26.42 26.09 -50.96
CA LYS A 181 26.91 27.28 -50.25
C LYS A 181 25.77 27.99 -49.55
N GLU A 182 24.63 28.12 -50.24
CA GLU A 182 23.43 28.73 -49.70
C GLU A 182 22.84 27.89 -48.57
N ALA A 183 22.66 26.58 -48.80
CA ALA A 183 22.15 25.66 -47.78
C ALA A 183 23.01 25.66 -46.50
N VAL A 184 24.34 25.64 -46.63
CA VAL A 184 25.25 25.70 -45.49
C VAL A 184 25.14 27.06 -44.77
N SER A 185 24.99 28.17 -45.49
CA SER A 185 24.85 29.48 -44.86
C SER A 185 23.56 29.62 -44.06
N THR A 186 22.43 29.17 -44.62
CA THR A 186 21.14 29.14 -43.93
C THR A 186 21.19 28.21 -42.73
N ALA A 187 21.69 26.97 -42.91
CA ALA A 187 21.79 26.00 -41.83
C ALA A 187 22.70 26.48 -40.68
N ARG A 188 23.79 27.21 -40.97
CA ARG A 188 24.62 27.83 -39.92
C ARG A 188 23.87 28.91 -39.15
N ALA A 189 23.10 29.75 -39.83
CA ALA A 189 22.31 30.79 -39.17
C ALA A 189 21.24 30.16 -38.26
N THR A 190 20.50 29.19 -38.78
CA THR A 190 19.46 28.47 -38.03
C THR A 190 20.05 27.67 -36.86
N ALA A 191 21.17 26.96 -37.06
CA ALA A 191 21.83 26.23 -35.99
C ALA A 191 22.32 27.18 -34.87
N LYS A 192 22.90 28.33 -35.24
CA LYS A 192 23.33 29.33 -34.26
C LYS A 192 22.17 29.95 -33.48
N GLU A 193 21.04 30.19 -34.14
CA GLU A 193 19.82 30.71 -33.49
C GLU A 193 19.17 29.70 -32.55
N GLN A 194 19.27 28.40 -32.86
CA GLN A 194 18.70 27.30 -32.07
C GLN A 194 19.72 26.59 -31.18
N ALA A 195 20.69 27.31 -30.63
CA ALA A 195 21.65 26.72 -29.71
C ALA A 195 20.98 26.24 -28.40
N PRO A 196 21.38 25.09 -27.81
CA PRO A 196 22.51 24.25 -28.22
C PRO A 196 22.19 23.37 -29.44
N SER A 197 23.09 23.36 -30.42
CA SER A 197 22.89 22.63 -31.68
C SER A 197 24.20 22.18 -32.33
N GLN A 198 24.10 21.24 -33.27
CA GLN A 198 25.20 20.79 -34.10
C GLN A 198 24.78 20.82 -35.57
N LEU A 199 25.66 21.31 -36.45
CA LEU A 199 25.48 21.29 -37.89
C LEU A 199 26.44 20.27 -38.51
N VAL A 200 25.92 19.32 -39.28
CA VAL A 200 26.69 18.33 -40.04
C VAL A 200 26.48 18.58 -41.53
N VAL A 201 27.56 18.93 -42.22
CA VAL A 201 27.56 19.17 -43.66
C VAL A 201 28.07 17.93 -44.37
N HIS A 202 27.24 17.34 -45.23
CA HIS A 202 27.60 16.18 -46.03
C HIS A 202 28.20 16.57 -47.39
N LYS A 203 28.96 15.67 -48.01
CA LYS A 203 29.40 15.74 -49.41
C LYS A 203 28.31 15.15 -50.33
N GLN A 204 28.56 15.22 -51.63
CA GLN A 204 27.65 14.68 -52.65
C GLN A 204 27.50 13.15 -52.58
N ASP A 205 28.51 12.46 -52.04
CA ASP A 205 28.48 11.01 -51.75
C ASP A 205 27.83 10.67 -50.39
N ARG A 206 27.20 11.67 -49.73
CA ARG A 206 26.61 11.61 -48.38
C ARG A 206 27.60 11.34 -47.24
N SER A 207 28.91 11.29 -47.50
CA SER A 207 29.92 11.27 -46.44
C SER A 207 29.97 12.61 -45.70
N VAL A 208 30.31 12.60 -44.41
CA VAL A 208 30.45 13.84 -43.63
C VAL A 208 31.65 14.62 -44.15
N GLN A 209 31.44 15.90 -44.47
CA GLN A 209 32.50 16.84 -44.84
C GLN A 209 33.01 17.61 -43.63
N GLU A 210 32.10 18.29 -42.92
CA GLU A 210 32.42 19.20 -41.82
C GLU A 210 31.30 19.15 -40.78
N SER A 211 31.65 19.37 -39.51
CA SER A 211 30.71 19.50 -38.41
C SER A 211 31.02 20.75 -37.59
N PHE A 212 29.98 21.46 -37.15
CA PHE A 212 30.07 22.65 -36.31
C PHE A 212 29.16 22.47 -35.10
N SER A 213 29.65 22.74 -33.90
CA SER A 213 28.85 22.72 -32.67
C SER A 213 28.63 24.15 -32.19
N TYR A 214 27.42 24.45 -31.75
CA TYR A 214 26.98 25.74 -31.24
C TYR A 214 26.44 25.53 -29.82
N GLU A 215 27.06 26.19 -28.84
CA GLU A 215 26.64 26.15 -27.44
C GLU A 215 25.58 27.23 -27.17
N ALA A 216 24.69 27.00 -26.20
CA ALA A 216 23.74 28.01 -25.77
C ALA A 216 24.50 29.18 -25.12
N ASP A 217 24.26 30.41 -25.56
CA ASP A 217 24.77 31.60 -24.88
C ASP A 217 24.14 31.66 -23.47
N GLU A 218 24.95 31.47 -22.42
CA GLU A 218 24.52 31.68 -21.03
C GLU A 218 24.26 33.18 -20.83
N ALA A 219 22.99 33.58 -20.78
CA ALA A 219 22.54 34.93 -20.46
C ALA A 219 22.18 35.09 -18.98
#